data_AF-A0A7C9A104-F1
#
_entry.id   AF-A0A7C9A104-F1
#
_cell.length_a   1.000
_cell.length_b   1.000
_cell.length_c   1.000
_cell.angle_alpha   90.00
_cell.angle_beta   90.00
_cell.angle_gamma   90.00
#
_symmetry.space_group_name_H-M   'P 1'
#
loop_
_entity.id
_entity.type
_entity.pdbx_description
1 polymer ?
#
loop_
_entity_poly.entity_id
_entity_poly.type
_entity_poly.pdbx_seq_one_letter_code
_entity_poly.pdbx_strand_id
1 'polypeptide(L)'
;HEVNQLAAGLRDSGVPFLWVSREETVKLDGGPGDKGMVVPWCDQMKVLAHGAVGGFLAHCGWNSVLEGVFMGVPMITFPLVFDQKANSKLIVEDWGVGWRGKGSIGV
;
A
#
# COMPACT_ATOMS: atom_id res chain seq x y z
N HIS A 1 -12.41 9.33 2.02
CA HIS A 1 -13.44 8.27 1.98
C HIS A 1 -12.80 6.92 1.69
N GLU A 2 -12.16 6.73 0.52
CA GLU A 2 -11.55 5.44 0.15
C GLU A 2 -10.43 4.98 1.09
N VAL A 3 -9.57 5.90 1.55
CA VAL A 3 -8.49 5.58 2.49
C VAL A 3 -9.04 5.03 3.82
N ASN A 4 -10.20 5.52 4.28
CA ASN A 4 -10.85 5.03 5.50
C ASN A 4 -11.45 3.63 5.30
N GLN A 5 -11.94 3.33 4.09
CA GLN A 5 -12.42 1.99 3.73
C GLN A 5 -11.25 1.00 3.63
N LEU A 6 -10.11 1.44 3.08
CA LEU A 6 -8.89 0.63 3.05
C LEU A 6 -8.41 0.30 4.47
N ALA A 7 -8.41 1.31 5.34
CA ALA A 7 -8.12 1.18 6.75
C ALA A 7 -9.02 0.15 7.46
N ALA A 8 -10.35 0.25 7.27
CA ALA A 8 -11.30 -0.72 7.81
C ALA A 8 -11.05 -2.13 7.24
N GLY A 9 -10.83 -2.24 5.93
CA GLY A 9 -10.55 -3.50 5.27
C GLY A 9 -9.28 -4.17 5.78
N LEU A 10 -8.20 -3.42 6.04
CA LEU A 10 -6.99 -3.97 6.65
C LEU A 10 -7.25 -4.51 8.06
N ARG A 11 -7.99 -3.77 8.88
CA ARG A 11 -8.38 -4.22 10.22
C ARG A 11 -9.19 -5.51 10.17
N ASP A 12 -10.22 -5.55 9.34
CA ASP A 12 -11.15 -6.68 9.24
C ASP A 12 -10.52 -7.91 8.59
N SER A 13 -9.51 -7.72 7.73
CA SER A 13 -8.78 -8.83 7.11
C SER A 13 -7.97 -9.67 8.12
N GLY A 14 -7.66 -9.12 9.29
CA GLY A 14 -6.87 -9.79 10.33
C GLY A 14 -5.41 -10.07 9.95
N VAL A 15 -4.91 -9.50 8.85
CA VAL A 15 -3.51 -9.58 8.45
C VAL A 15 -2.65 -8.63 9.28
N PRO A 16 -1.41 -8.98 9.64
CA PRO A 16 -0.47 -8.03 10.21
C PRO A 16 -0.13 -6.94 9.20
N PHE A 17 -0.13 -5.67 9.61
CA PHE A 17 0.19 -4.57 8.70
C PHE A 17 0.98 -3.44 9.38
N LEU A 18 1.80 -2.77 8.57
CA LEU A 18 2.41 -1.49 8.89
C LEU A 18 1.82 -0.44 7.95
N TRP A 19 1.14 0.56 8.51
CA TRP A 19 0.60 1.69 7.76
C TRP A 19 1.45 2.92 8.00
N VAL A 20 1.95 3.54 6.92
CA VAL A 20 2.71 4.79 6.99
C VAL A 20 1.80 5.95 6.57
N SER A 21 1.44 6.83 7.51
CA SER A 21 0.61 8.01 7.25
C SER A 21 1.19 9.25 7.91
N ARG A 22 1.59 10.25 7.12
CA ARG A 22 2.14 11.52 7.61
C ARG A 22 1.12 12.41 8.31
N GLU A 23 -0.16 12.21 8.01
CA GLU A 23 -1.24 12.99 8.58
C GLU A 23 -2.01 12.16 9.62
N GLU A 24 -2.53 12.82 10.66
CA GLU A 24 -3.57 12.27 11.56
C GLU A 24 -4.91 12.01 10.82
N THR A 25 -4.96 12.21 9.50
CA THR A 25 -6.18 12.14 8.70
C THR A 25 -6.68 10.71 8.49
N VAL A 26 -5.83 9.69 8.62
CA VAL A 26 -6.29 8.30 8.67
C VAL A 26 -6.76 7.98 10.08
N LYS A 27 -8.01 8.31 10.36
CA LYS A 27 -8.69 7.86 11.56
C LYS A 27 -9.07 6.40 11.37
N LEU A 28 -8.25 5.51 11.93
CA LEU A 28 -8.70 4.14 12.19
C LEU A 28 -9.70 4.22 13.34
N ASP A 29 -10.99 4.09 13.04
CA ASP A 29 -12.03 4.07 14.08
C ASP A 29 -11.77 2.88 15.02
N GLY A 30 -11.32 3.17 16.25
CA GLY A 30 -10.87 2.16 17.22
C GLY A 30 -9.41 1.71 17.10
N GLY A 31 -8.58 2.43 16.34
CA GLY A 31 -7.13 2.17 16.20
C GLY A 31 -6.76 1.03 15.24
N PRO A 32 -5.46 0.71 15.12
CA PRO A 32 -4.99 -0.36 14.24
C PRO A 32 -5.27 -1.78 14.73
N GLY A 33 -5.80 -1.94 15.95
CA GLY A 33 -5.93 -3.23 16.62
C GLY A 33 -4.57 -3.86 16.94
N ASP A 34 -4.59 -5.11 17.42
CA ASP A 34 -3.38 -5.78 17.95
C ASP A 34 -2.40 -6.24 16.87
N LYS A 35 -2.82 -6.25 15.60
CA LYS A 35 -2.03 -6.72 14.46
C LYS A 35 -1.54 -5.59 13.54
N GLY A 36 -1.95 -4.36 13.81
CA GLY A 36 -1.60 -3.22 12.98
C GLY A 36 -0.69 -2.25 13.73
N MET A 37 0.20 -1.60 12.98
CA MET A 37 0.98 -0.46 13.47
C MET A 37 0.82 0.71 12.51
N VAL A 38 0.57 1.91 13.04
CA VAL A 38 0.52 3.15 12.25
C VAL A 38 1.68 4.04 12.67
N VAL A 39 2.48 4.48 11.70
CA VAL A 39 3.63 5.36 11.94
C VAL A 39 3.62 6.54 10.97
N PRO A 40 4.14 7.71 11.36
CA PRO A 40 4.21 8.88 10.48
C PRO A 40 5.24 8.71 9.36
N TRP A 41 6.23 7.87 9.59
CA TRP A 41 7.34 7.64 8.67
C TRP A 41 8.01 6.31 8.96
N CYS A 42 8.61 5.69 7.95
CA CYS A 42 9.47 4.53 8.09
C CYS A 42 10.62 4.57 7.07
N ASP A 43 11.68 3.82 7.35
CA ASP A 43 12.71 3.50 6.35
C ASP A 43 12.15 2.40 5.43
N GLN A 44 11.48 2.81 4.35
CA GLN A 44 10.72 1.92 3.49
C GLN A 44 11.58 0.80 2.89
N MET A 45 12.82 1.10 2.49
CA MET A 45 13.74 0.09 1.98
C MET A 45 14.08 -0.98 3.01
N LYS A 46 14.33 -0.60 4.28
CA LYS A 46 14.56 -1.59 5.35
C LYS A 46 13.30 -2.39 5.67
N VAL A 47 12.12 -1.76 5.62
CA VAL A 47 10.84 -2.46 5.80
C VAL A 47 10.62 -3.48 4.70
N LEU A 48 10.77 -3.08 3.43
CA LEU A 48 10.58 -3.97 2.27
C LEU A 48 11.61 -5.11 2.24
N ALA A 49 12.83 -4.88 2.75
CA ALA A 49 13.85 -5.92 2.88
C ALA A 49 13.55 -6.93 4.01
N HIS A 50 12.59 -6.66 4.88
CA HIS A 50 12.30 -7.51 6.04
C HIS A 50 11.46 -8.72 5.62
N GLY A 51 11.92 -9.94 5.96
CA GLY A 51 11.28 -11.20 5.54
C GLY A 51 9.84 -11.44 6.04
N ALA A 52 9.33 -10.58 6.92
CA ALA A 52 7.92 -10.59 7.33
C ALA A 52 6.98 -9.86 6.34
N VAL A 53 7.53 -9.07 5.41
CA VAL A 53 6.74 -8.31 4.43
C VAL A 53 6.43 -9.21 3.24
N GLY A 54 5.17 -9.65 3.16
CA GLY A 54 4.67 -10.48 2.06
C GLY A 54 4.03 -9.69 0.91
N GLY A 55 3.83 -8.39 1.07
CA GLY A 55 3.21 -7.55 0.04
C GLY A 55 3.29 -6.06 0.37
N PHE A 56 3.24 -5.24 -0.68
CA PHE A 56 3.35 -3.79 -0.58
C PHE A 56 2.17 -3.10 -1.26
N LEU A 57 1.30 -2.48 -0.47
CA LEU A 57 0.26 -1.60 -0.98
C LEU A 57 0.85 -0.21 -1.23
N ALA A 58 0.87 0.20 -2.50
CA ALA A 58 1.52 1.43 -2.92
C ALA A 58 0.59 2.31 -3.76
N HIS A 59 0.73 3.62 -3.57
CA HIS A 59 0.10 4.62 -4.45
C HIS A 59 0.77 4.71 -5.84
N CYS A 60 1.77 3.87 -6.12
CA CYS A 60 2.49 3.80 -7.39
C CYS A 60 3.30 5.04 -7.77
N GLY A 61 3.81 5.79 -6.80
CA GLY A 61 4.87 6.78 -7.05
C GLY A 61 6.17 6.08 -7.47
N TRP A 62 6.86 6.62 -8.47
CA TRP A 62 7.96 5.93 -9.16
C TRP A 62 9.06 5.39 -8.24
N ASN A 63 9.50 6.16 -7.23
CA ASN A 63 10.51 5.70 -6.29
C ASN A 63 10.04 4.46 -5.51
N SER A 64 8.80 4.46 -5.01
CA SER A 64 8.26 3.31 -4.28
C SER A 64 8.09 2.09 -5.19
N VAL A 65 7.77 2.30 -6.47
CA VAL A 65 7.75 1.22 -7.47
C VAL A 65 9.13 0.60 -7.62
N LEU A 66 10.17 1.41 -7.81
CA LEU A 66 11.55 0.91 -7.93
C LEU A 66 12.01 0.16 -6.69
N GLU A 67 11.72 0.68 -5.49
CA GLU A 67 12.09 0.03 -4.23
C GLU A 67 11.42 -1.33 -4.05
N GLY A 68 10.11 -1.43 -4.32
CA GLY A 68 9.40 -2.71 -4.19
C GLY A 68 9.81 -3.75 -5.22
N VAL A 69 10.05 -3.34 -6.47
CA VAL A 69 10.57 -4.23 -7.52
C VAL A 69 11.98 -4.71 -7.15
N PHE A 70 12.85 -3.81 -6.70
CA PHE A 70 14.22 -4.15 -6.30
C PHE A 70 14.24 -5.14 -5.12
N MET A 71 13.32 -5.00 -4.17
CA MET A 71 13.19 -5.91 -3.03
C MET A 71 12.41 -7.19 -3.34
N GLY A 72 11.86 -7.33 -4.56
CA GLY A 72 11.08 -8.50 -4.96
C GLY A 72 9.76 -8.66 -4.20
N VAL A 73 9.19 -7.57 -3.69
CA VAL A 73 7.93 -7.59 -2.91
C VAL A 73 6.74 -7.38 -3.86
N PRO A 74 5.77 -8.32 -3.91
CA PRO A 74 4.59 -8.16 -4.75
C PRO A 74 3.76 -6.93 -4.38
N MET A 75 3.24 -6.24 -5.39
CA MET A 75 2.55 -4.96 -5.19
C MET A 75 1.03 -5.05 -5.31
N ILE A 76 0.32 -4.35 -4.42
CA ILE A 76 -1.08 -3.99 -4.59
C ILE A 76 -1.11 -2.50 -4.96
N THR A 77 -1.59 -2.20 -6.16
CA THR A 77 -1.57 -0.85 -6.72
C THR A 77 -2.83 -0.08 -6.32
N PHE A 78 -2.65 1.12 -5.78
CA PHE A 78 -3.73 2.03 -5.38
C PHE A 78 -3.42 3.47 -5.85
N PRO A 79 -3.37 3.72 -7.17
CA PRO A 79 -2.93 5.00 -7.71
C PRO A 79 -3.91 6.13 -7.38
N LEU A 80 -3.40 7.27 -6.94
CA LEU A 80 -4.19 8.44 -6.54
C LEU A 80 -4.21 9.52 -7.62
N VAL A 81 -3.05 9.90 -8.16
CA VAL A 81 -2.90 11.08 -9.03
C VAL A 81 -1.77 10.93 -10.07
N PHE A 82 -1.75 11.81 -11.08
CA PHE A 82 -0.66 11.96 -12.05
C PHE A 82 -0.24 10.64 -12.75
N ASP A 83 1.06 10.36 -12.78
CA ASP A 83 1.72 9.24 -13.43
C ASP A 83 1.42 7.89 -12.75
N GLN A 84 0.87 7.89 -11.55
CA GLN A 84 0.63 6.69 -10.74
C GLN A 84 -0.27 5.68 -11.46
N LYS A 85 -1.22 6.15 -12.28
CA LYS A 85 -2.08 5.26 -13.09
C LYS A 85 -1.29 4.54 -14.18
N ALA A 86 -0.34 5.21 -14.82
CA ALA A 86 0.55 4.61 -15.80
C ALA A 86 1.51 3.62 -15.12
N ASN A 87 2.07 4.00 -13.97
CA ASN A 87 2.92 3.10 -13.18
C ASN A 87 2.14 1.85 -12.72
N SER A 88 0.89 2.01 -12.27
CA SER A 88 0.00 0.87 -11.93
C SER A 88 -0.23 -0.04 -13.14
N LYS A 89 -0.41 0.51 -14.34
CA LYS A 89 -0.52 -0.28 -15.58
C LYS A 89 0.76 -1.08 -15.83
N LEU A 90 1.93 -0.44 -15.76
CA LEU A 90 3.23 -1.11 -15.92
C LEU A 90 3.36 -2.30 -14.95
N ILE A 91 3.07 -2.07 -13.67
CA ILE A 91 3.18 -3.09 -12.61
C ILE A 91 2.26 -4.29 -12.85
N VAL A 92 1.00 -4.04 -13.23
CA VAL A 92 -0.04 -5.07 -13.31
C VAL A 92 -0.08 -5.75 -14.67
N GLU A 93 -0.07 -4.98 -15.76
CA GLU A 93 -0.31 -5.49 -17.11
C GLU A 93 0.98 -5.85 -17.83
N ASP A 94 2.02 -5.01 -17.73
CA ASP A 94 3.24 -5.19 -18.51
C ASP A 94 4.27 -6.07 -17.79
N TRP A 95 4.48 -5.85 -16.49
CA TRP A 95 5.45 -6.61 -15.69
C TRP A 95 4.85 -7.82 -14.99
N GLY A 96 3.53 -7.80 -14.72
CA GLY A 96 2.85 -8.91 -14.05
C GLY A 96 3.34 -9.17 -12.62
N VAL A 97 3.84 -8.14 -11.93
CA VAL A 97 4.42 -8.25 -10.56
C VAL A 97 3.50 -7.70 -9.46
N GLY A 98 2.25 -7.40 -9.81
CA GLY A 98 1.27 -6.90 -8.85
C GLY A 98 -0.17 -6.97 -9.33
N TRP A 99 -1.09 -6.56 -8.44
CA TRP A 99 -2.52 -6.54 -8.68
C TRP A 99 -3.09 -5.14 -8.50
N ARG A 100 -4.20 -4.85 -9.18
CA ARG A 100 -4.95 -3.61 -8.98
C ARG A 100 -5.85 -3.74 -7.76
N GLY A 101 -5.67 -2.86 -6.78
CA GLY A 101 -6.61 -2.71 -5.68
C GLY A 101 -7.96 -2.26 -6.23
N LYS A 102 -9.05 -2.93 -5.86
CA LYS A 102 -10.41 -2.52 -6.24
C LYS A 102 -10.84 -1.37 -5.32
N GLY A 103 -10.63 -0.13 -5.77
CA GLY A 103 -11.28 1.06 -5.21
C GLY A 103 -12.59 1.35 -5.93
N SER A 104 -13.59 1.86 -5.23
CA SER A 104 -14.82 2.37 -5.83
C SER A 104 -14.59 3.75 -6.45
N ILE A 105 -13.94 3.81 -7.60
CA ILE A 105 -14.11 4.92 -8.55
C ILE A 105 -14.56 4.29 -9.86
N GLY A 106 -15.83 4.58 -10.19
CA GLY A 106 -16.50 4.04 -11.36
C GLY A 106 -15.89 4.47 -12.68
N VAL A 107 -16.19 3.63 -13.66
CA VAL A 107 -16.04 3.78 -15.12
C VAL A 107 -14.60 3.87 -15.63
#